data_AF-A0A6C0K3L6-F1
#
_entry.id   AF-A0A6C0K3L6-F1
#
_cell.length_a   1.000
_cell.length_b   1.000
_cell.length_c   1.000
_cell.angle_alpha   90.00
_cell.angle_beta   90.00
_cell.angle_gamma   90.00
#
_symmetry.space_group_name_H-M   'P 1'
#
loop_
_entity.id
_entity.type
_entity.pdbx_description
1 polymer ?
#
loop_
_entity_poly.entity_id
_entity_poly.type
_entity_poly.pdbx_seq_one_letter_code
_entity_poly.pdbx_strand_id
1 'polypeptide(L)'
;MTTVTTGTSLYLYRTHLWDDMRRSMYQKMQHDLGVENVYLLFDNTGNRFEGTLESNMILFTMEDCWKINRLHRCNKRQIEAQLLLFEERCGERKYDYLWLIEYDVACDGNWKVALNKVSTREEDFLATVVCSYAERMLWNGWFQLSGPRWLKPPLAQRVCSFFPVVRFSRQLIETLRENCGRYSGFCEVFVPTLAFEKGLKCGNLPQEMLGDYFTYEETPRSRENAFVLETPRQDDRLYHPILYPEQGFINRSS
;
A
#
# COMPACT_ATOMS: atom_id res chain seq x y z
N MET A 1 -8.90 -29.95 18.74
CA MET A 1 -8.34 -29.26 17.56
C MET A 1 -9.08 -27.95 17.41
N THR A 2 -8.50 -26.85 17.91
CA THR A 2 -9.02 -25.50 17.69
C THR A 2 -8.78 -25.16 16.22
N THR A 3 -9.86 -25.08 15.45
CA THR A 3 -9.82 -24.52 14.09
C THR A 3 -9.42 -23.06 14.20
N VAL A 4 -8.19 -22.73 13.81
CA VAL A 4 -7.75 -21.35 13.67
C VAL A 4 -8.49 -20.79 12.46
N THR A 5 -9.51 -19.98 12.70
CA THR A 5 -10.23 -19.28 11.64
C THR A 5 -9.28 -18.23 11.06
N THR A 6 -8.76 -18.47 9.86
CA THR A 6 -8.01 -17.46 9.12
C THR A 6 -8.96 -16.37 8.66
N GLY A 7 -8.65 -15.11 8.96
CA GLY A 7 -9.49 -13.98 8.54
C GLY A 7 -9.56 -13.85 7.01
N THR A 8 -10.69 -13.37 6.49
CA THR A 8 -10.88 -13.13 5.05
C THR A 8 -10.14 -11.86 4.63
N SER A 9 -9.46 -11.92 3.48
CA SER A 9 -8.65 -10.81 2.97
C SER A 9 -9.06 -10.42 1.55
N LEU A 10 -9.11 -9.11 1.28
CA LEU A 10 -9.11 -8.56 -0.08
C LEU A 10 -7.74 -7.98 -0.39
N TYR A 11 -7.37 -7.97 -1.67
CA TYR A 11 -6.06 -7.54 -2.14
C TYR A 11 -6.20 -6.49 -3.22
N LEU A 12 -5.59 -5.33 -2.99
CA LEU A 12 -5.53 -4.21 -3.91
C LEU A 12 -4.16 -4.18 -4.58
N TYR A 13 -4.13 -4.50 -5.87
CA TYR A 13 -2.97 -4.25 -6.72
C TYR A 13 -3.04 -2.80 -7.21
N ARG A 14 -2.20 -1.92 -6.67
CA ARG A 14 -2.22 -0.48 -6.95
C ARG A 14 -1.21 -0.12 -8.01
N THR A 15 -1.66 0.51 -9.09
CA THR A 15 -0.78 0.94 -10.18
C THR A 15 -1.25 2.22 -10.85
N HIS A 16 -0.34 2.91 -11.51
CA HIS A 16 -0.62 4.01 -12.46
C HIS A 16 -0.17 3.64 -13.89
N LEU A 17 0.32 2.41 -14.09
CA LEU A 17 0.84 1.88 -15.35
C LEU A 17 0.05 0.62 -15.72
N TRP A 18 -0.28 0.47 -17.00
CA TRP A 18 -1.02 -0.69 -17.51
C TRP A 18 -0.36 -1.30 -18.76
N ASP A 19 0.74 -2.01 -18.53
CA ASP A 19 1.49 -2.74 -19.54
C ASP A 19 1.33 -4.27 -19.36
N ASP A 20 1.92 -5.05 -20.26
CA ASP A 20 1.85 -6.52 -20.22
C ASP A 20 2.42 -7.10 -18.92
N MET A 21 3.41 -6.45 -18.31
CA MET A 21 4.01 -6.91 -17.06
C MET A 21 3.07 -6.71 -15.88
N ARG A 22 2.47 -5.52 -15.75
CA ARG A 22 1.49 -5.22 -14.68
C ARG A 22 0.26 -6.09 -14.82
N ARG A 23 -0.18 -6.33 -16.06
CA ARG A 23 -1.27 -7.26 -16.36
C ARG A 23 -0.92 -8.69 -15.94
N SER A 24 0.28 -9.16 -16.29
CA SER A 24 0.74 -10.50 -15.90
C SER A 24 0.82 -10.67 -14.39
N MET A 25 1.32 -9.66 -13.67
CA MET A 25 1.39 -9.68 -12.21
C MET A 25 0.01 -9.72 -11.57
N TYR A 26 -0.91 -8.86 -12.05
CA TYR A 26 -2.29 -8.84 -11.59
C TYR A 26 -3.01 -10.18 -11.83
N GLN A 27 -2.87 -10.76 -13.02
CA GLN A 27 -3.44 -12.08 -13.35
C GLN A 27 -2.85 -13.19 -12.48
N LYS A 28 -1.54 -13.13 -12.21
CA LYS A 28 -0.88 -14.06 -11.29
C LYS A 28 -1.43 -13.92 -9.87
N MET A 29 -1.63 -12.70 -9.37
CA MET A 29 -2.27 -12.48 -8.06
C MET A 29 -3.68 -13.07 -8.04
N GLN A 30 -4.49 -12.85 -9.07
CA GLN A 30 -5.83 -13.44 -9.18
C GLN A 30 -5.79 -14.97 -9.19
N HIS A 31 -4.84 -15.57 -9.90
CA HIS A 31 -4.65 -17.01 -9.93
C HIS A 31 -4.30 -17.56 -8.54
N ASP A 32 -3.38 -16.92 -7.82
CA ASP A 32 -2.88 -17.41 -6.54
C ASP A 32 -3.85 -17.15 -5.37
N LEU A 33 -4.55 -16.01 -5.38
CA LEU A 33 -5.36 -15.49 -4.26
C LEU A 33 -6.87 -15.61 -4.49
N GLY A 34 -7.31 -15.98 -5.70
CA GLY A 34 -8.71 -16.02 -6.12
C GLY A 34 -9.14 -14.73 -6.82
N VAL A 35 -9.72 -14.86 -8.01
CA VAL A 35 -10.17 -13.75 -8.87
C VAL A 35 -11.12 -12.81 -8.13
N GLU A 36 -11.97 -13.36 -7.27
CA GLU A 36 -12.92 -12.60 -6.49
C GLU A 36 -12.27 -11.78 -5.36
N ASN A 37 -11.08 -12.13 -4.89
CA ASN A 37 -10.44 -11.45 -3.76
C ASN A 37 -9.46 -10.36 -4.19
N VAL A 38 -9.09 -10.32 -5.46
CA VAL A 38 -8.08 -9.40 -5.99
C VAL A 38 -8.71 -8.33 -6.86
N TYR A 39 -8.38 -7.09 -6.55
CA TYR A 39 -8.85 -5.89 -7.22
C TYR A 39 -7.68 -5.09 -7.77
N LEU A 40 -7.86 -4.54 -8.96
CA LEU A 40 -6.97 -3.52 -9.49
C LEU A 40 -7.43 -2.16 -8.96
N LEU A 41 -6.53 -1.41 -8.33
CA LEU A 41 -6.74 -0.02 -7.96
C LEU A 41 -5.88 0.87 -8.86
N PHE A 42 -6.47 1.42 -9.91
CA PHE A 42 -5.76 2.17 -10.93
C PHE A 42 -5.83 3.68 -10.68
N ASP A 43 -4.65 4.30 -10.52
CA ASP A 43 -4.48 5.74 -10.41
C ASP A 43 -4.55 6.39 -11.79
N ASN A 44 -5.73 6.92 -12.10
CA ASN A 44 -6.03 7.58 -13.37
C ASN A 44 -5.83 9.11 -13.28
N THR A 45 -5.02 9.60 -12.34
CA THR A 45 -4.79 11.05 -12.13
C THR A 45 -3.76 11.65 -13.07
N GLY A 46 -2.74 10.87 -13.44
CA GLY A 46 -1.66 11.29 -14.34
C GLY A 46 -1.57 10.49 -15.63
N ASN A 47 -1.93 9.21 -15.60
CA ASN A 47 -1.98 8.33 -16.76
C ASN A 47 -3.43 7.95 -17.05
N ARG A 48 -3.73 7.74 -18.33
CA ARG A 48 -5.04 7.23 -18.74
C ARG A 48 -4.99 5.72 -18.83
N PHE A 49 -5.94 5.04 -18.20
CA PHE A 49 -6.13 3.61 -18.42
C PHE A 49 -6.60 3.35 -19.85
N GLU A 50 -5.91 2.44 -20.54
CA GLU A 50 -6.24 2.00 -21.89
C GLU A 50 -6.56 0.50 -21.86
N GLY A 51 -7.84 0.15 -21.96
CA GLY A 51 -8.31 -1.23 -21.90
C GLY A 51 -9.80 -1.34 -21.60
N THR A 52 -10.28 -2.58 -21.52
CA THR A 52 -11.64 -2.88 -21.07
C THR A 52 -11.67 -2.91 -19.55
N LEU A 53 -12.63 -2.20 -18.95
CA LEU A 53 -12.80 -2.18 -17.51
C LEU A 53 -13.57 -3.44 -17.05
N GLU A 54 -12.97 -4.19 -16.14
CA GLU A 54 -13.59 -5.34 -15.48
C GLU A 54 -14.21 -4.96 -14.13
N SER A 55 -15.09 -5.80 -13.58
CA SER A 55 -15.82 -5.51 -12.34
C SER A 55 -14.94 -5.41 -11.10
N ASN A 56 -13.77 -6.04 -11.11
CA ASN A 56 -12.76 -5.97 -10.05
C ASN A 56 -11.68 -4.91 -10.33
N MET A 57 -11.91 -4.02 -11.29
CA MET A 57 -11.03 -2.89 -11.56
C MET A 57 -11.69 -1.58 -11.12
N ILE A 58 -11.00 -0.85 -10.26
CA ILE A 58 -11.44 0.43 -9.72
C ILE A 58 -10.45 1.51 -10.16
N LEU A 59 -10.92 2.38 -11.05
CA LEU A 59 -10.17 3.54 -11.51
C LEU A 59 -10.58 4.74 -10.67
N PHE A 60 -9.60 5.51 -10.19
CA PHE A 60 -9.89 6.74 -9.49
C PHE A 60 -9.23 7.91 -10.19
N THR A 61 -9.93 9.03 -10.18
CA THR A 61 -9.46 10.31 -10.67
C THR A 61 -9.14 11.24 -9.51
N MET A 62 -8.61 12.41 -9.86
CA MET A 62 -8.41 13.47 -8.90
C MET A 62 -9.72 13.94 -8.27
N GLU A 63 -10.75 14.07 -9.10
CA GLU A 63 -12.05 14.51 -8.67
C GLU A 63 -12.67 13.53 -7.68
N ASP A 64 -12.50 12.22 -7.90
CA ASP A 64 -12.96 11.18 -6.97
C ASP A 64 -12.30 11.34 -5.59
N CYS A 65 -10.97 11.51 -5.55
CA CYS A 65 -10.25 11.65 -4.28
C CYS A 65 -10.67 12.91 -3.50
N TRP A 66 -10.94 14.02 -4.20
CA TRP A 66 -11.43 15.25 -3.58
C TRP A 66 -12.85 15.15 -3.05
N LYS A 67 -13.73 14.40 -3.74
CA LYS A 67 -15.09 14.12 -3.25
C LYS A 67 -15.06 13.37 -1.92
N ILE A 68 -14.10 12.45 -1.75
CA ILE A 68 -13.91 11.71 -0.50
C ILE A 68 -13.29 12.58 0.59
N ASN A 69 -12.19 13.27 0.29
CA ASN A 69 -11.47 14.07 1.27
C ASN A 69 -10.98 15.38 0.66
N ARG A 70 -11.60 16.51 1.03
CA ARG A 70 -11.19 17.85 0.59
C ARG A 70 -9.77 18.26 0.99
N LEU A 71 -9.17 17.59 1.98
CA LEU A 71 -7.77 17.82 2.37
C LEU A 71 -6.77 17.06 1.49
N HIS A 72 -7.28 16.22 0.59
CA HIS A 72 -6.46 15.44 -0.31
C HIS A 72 -5.71 16.36 -1.29
N ARG A 73 -4.39 16.33 -1.23
CA ARG A 73 -3.46 17.19 -1.99
C ARG A 73 -3.02 16.58 -3.31
N CYS A 74 -3.82 15.68 -3.87
CA CYS A 74 -3.65 15.27 -5.25
C CYS A 74 -2.31 14.61 -5.56
N ASN A 75 -1.70 13.97 -4.56
CA ASN A 75 -0.43 13.31 -4.74
C ASN A 75 -0.59 11.82 -4.50
N LYS A 76 0.15 11.02 -5.28
CA LYS A 76 0.22 9.57 -5.14
C LYS A 76 0.60 9.07 -3.73
N ARG A 77 1.05 9.98 -2.87
CA ARG A 77 1.48 9.74 -1.51
C ARG A 77 0.34 9.88 -0.50
N GLN A 78 -0.87 10.23 -0.91
CA GLN A 78 -2.07 10.17 -0.07
C GLN A 78 -2.95 9.05 -0.58
N ILE A 79 -3.25 8.08 0.27
CA ILE A 79 -3.92 6.84 -0.13
C ILE A 79 -5.28 6.67 0.55
N GLU A 80 -5.57 7.46 1.58
CA GLU A 80 -6.78 7.31 2.39
C GLU A 80 -8.04 7.51 1.55
N ALA A 81 -8.03 8.49 0.65
CA ALA A 81 -9.14 8.72 -0.26
C ALA A 81 -9.35 7.54 -1.22
N GLN A 82 -8.26 6.90 -1.65
CA GLN A 82 -8.30 5.76 -2.57
C GLN A 82 -8.86 4.51 -1.86
N LEU A 83 -8.46 4.27 -0.60
CA LEU A 83 -9.00 3.17 0.22
C LEU A 83 -10.50 3.35 0.50
N LEU A 84 -10.92 4.58 0.86
CA LEU A 84 -12.32 4.86 1.15
C LEU A 84 -13.20 4.83 -0.11
N LEU A 85 -12.65 5.22 -1.26
CA LEU A 85 -13.31 5.05 -2.56
C LEU A 85 -13.45 3.58 -2.94
N PHE A 86 -12.40 2.78 -2.70
CA PHE A 86 -12.48 1.34 -2.87
C PHE A 86 -13.61 0.75 -2.03
N GLU A 87 -13.69 1.10 -0.74
CA GLU A 87 -14.76 0.65 0.15
C GLU A 87 -16.16 0.98 -0.39
N GLU A 88 -16.36 2.20 -0.89
CA GLU A 88 -17.66 2.61 -1.45
C GLU A 88 -18.04 1.81 -2.69
N ARG A 89 -17.06 1.34 -3.47
CA ARG A 89 -17.27 0.62 -4.72
C ARG A 89 -17.24 -0.90 -4.58
N CYS A 90 -16.59 -1.42 -3.53
CA CYS A 90 -16.52 -2.85 -3.25
C CYS A 90 -17.85 -3.41 -2.69
N GLY A 91 -18.74 -2.53 -2.21
CA GLY A 91 -20.10 -2.87 -1.79
C GLY A 91 -20.13 -3.66 -0.47
N GLU A 92 -21.07 -4.60 -0.34
CA GLU A 92 -21.33 -5.35 0.91
C GLU A 92 -20.32 -6.46 1.20
N ARG A 93 -19.15 -6.46 0.55
CA ARG A 93 -18.16 -7.51 0.76
C ARG A 93 -17.62 -7.49 2.19
N LYS A 94 -17.68 -8.65 2.82
CA LYS A 94 -17.14 -8.87 4.15
C LYS A 94 -15.69 -9.32 4.04
N TYR A 95 -14.81 -8.59 4.69
CA TYR A 95 -13.40 -8.91 4.83
C TYR A 95 -12.94 -8.45 6.22
N ASP A 96 -11.94 -9.15 6.75
CA ASP A 96 -11.28 -8.78 7.99
C ASP A 96 -10.08 -7.86 7.71
N TYR A 97 -9.37 -8.14 6.61
CA TYR A 97 -8.18 -7.40 6.21
C TYR A 97 -8.22 -6.96 4.74
N LEU A 98 -7.63 -5.79 4.49
CA LEU A 98 -7.40 -5.25 3.16
C LEU A 98 -5.89 -5.12 2.95
N TRP A 99 -5.36 -5.72 1.90
CA TRP A 99 -3.98 -5.54 1.49
C TRP A 99 -3.89 -4.48 0.40
N LEU A 100 -2.88 -3.62 0.48
CA LEU A 100 -2.47 -2.73 -0.61
C LEU A 100 -1.04 -3.08 -1.01
N ILE A 101 -0.85 -3.32 -2.29
CA ILE A 101 0.41 -3.79 -2.88
C ILE A 101 0.72 -2.88 -4.08
N GLU A 102 1.85 -2.17 -4.05
CA GLU A 102 2.28 -1.30 -5.14
C GLU A 102 2.75 -2.09 -6.37
N TYR A 103 2.67 -1.44 -7.54
CA TYR A 103 2.91 -2.03 -8.86
C TYR A 103 4.35 -2.53 -9.10
N ASP A 104 5.30 -2.13 -8.27
CA ASP A 104 6.72 -2.46 -8.31
C ASP A 104 7.12 -3.47 -7.21
N VAL A 105 6.12 -4.09 -6.55
CA VAL A 105 6.30 -5.28 -5.73
C VAL A 105 6.16 -6.54 -6.59
N ALA A 106 7.11 -7.46 -6.47
CA ALA A 106 7.07 -8.76 -7.13
C ALA A 106 7.03 -9.92 -6.14
N CYS A 107 6.40 -11.01 -6.58
CA CYS A 107 6.45 -12.33 -5.95
C CYS A 107 6.47 -13.38 -7.09
N ASP A 108 7.65 -13.93 -7.33
CA ASP A 108 7.86 -14.93 -8.39
C ASP A 108 7.32 -16.32 -7.97
N GLY A 109 7.38 -16.66 -6.67
CA GLY A 109 6.67 -17.78 -6.06
C GLY A 109 5.19 -17.49 -5.83
N ASN A 110 4.50 -18.22 -4.95
CA ASN A 110 3.04 -18.12 -4.79
C ASN A 110 2.61 -16.98 -3.82
N TRP A 111 1.77 -16.05 -4.30
CA TRP A 111 1.32 -14.91 -3.48
C TRP A 111 0.57 -15.34 -2.21
N LYS A 112 -0.26 -16.37 -2.29
CA LYS A 112 -1.01 -16.88 -1.14
C LYS A 112 -0.07 -17.43 -0.07
N VAL A 113 0.98 -18.15 -0.46
CA VAL A 113 1.98 -18.65 0.49
C VAL A 113 2.74 -17.49 1.15
N ALA A 114 3.16 -16.49 0.38
CA ALA A 114 3.85 -15.32 0.90
C ALA A 114 3.00 -14.54 1.92
N LEU A 115 1.76 -14.21 1.57
CA LEU A 115 0.87 -13.39 2.41
C LEU A 115 0.30 -14.17 3.62
N ASN A 116 0.12 -15.49 3.52
CA ASN A 116 -0.41 -16.30 4.62
C ASN A 116 0.54 -16.44 5.82
N LYS A 117 1.82 -16.04 5.69
CA LYS A 117 2.78 -15.97 6.80
C LYS A 117 2.29 -15.11 7.97
N VAL A 118 1.35 -14.19 7.71
CA VAL A 118 0.72 -13.35 8.74
C VAL A 118 -0.79 -13.59 8.89
N SER A 119 -1.30 -14.74 8.44
CA SER A 119 -2.74 -15.06 8.49
C SER A 119 -3.32 -15.10 9.91
N THR A 120 -2.51 -15.40 10.92
CA THR A 120 -2.90 -15.43 12.33
C THR A 120 -2.59 -14.15 13.09
N ARG A 121 -2.04 -13.14 12.41
CA ARG A 121 -1.68 -11.85 13.01
C ARG A 121 -2.91 -10.96 13.10
N GLU A 122 -3.14 -10.37 14.27
CA GLU A 122 -4.32 -9.54 14.59
C GLU A 122 -4.04 -8.03 14.56
N GLU A 123 -2.86 -7.61 14.10
CA GLU A 123 -2.55 -6.19 13.98
C GLU A 123 -3.47 -5.51 12.95
N ASP A 124 -3.95 -4.33 13.35
CA ASP A 124 -4.77 -3.42 12.55
C ASP A 124 -4.00 -2.78 11.41
N PHE A 125 -2.69 -2.61 11.59
CA PHE A 125 -1.79 -2.10 10.57
C PHE A 125 -0.52 -2.94 10.52
N LEU A 126 -0.27 -3.61 9.40
CA LEU A 126 1.02 -4.23 9.10
C LEU A 126 1.67 -3.52 7.93
N ALA A 127 2.96 -3.24 8.06
CA ALA A 127 3.78 -2.67 7.00
C ALA A 127 5.18 -3.29 7.05
N THR A 128 5.98 -3.08 6.00
CA THR A 128 7.38 -3.57 5.97
C THR A 128 8.19 -3.04 7.15
N VAL A 129 8.03 -1.76 7.46
CA VAL A 129 8.56 -1.13 8.68
C VAL A 129 7.49 -0.24 9.29
N VAL A 130 7.45 -0.18 10.60
CA VAL A 130 6.70 0.74 11.44
C VAL A 130 7.67 1.27 12.49
N CYS A 131 7.86 2.59 12.53
CA CYS A 131 8.88 3.22 13.39
C CYS A 131 8.34 4.46 14.08
N SER A 132 8.79 4.75 15.28
CA SER A 132 8.52 6.01 15.97
C SER A 132 9.42 7.14 15.48
N TYR A 133 9.05 8.38 15.79
CA TYR A 133 9.92 9.54 15.55
C TYR A 133 11.30 9.39 16.20
N ALA A 134 11.38 8.82 17.40
CA ALA A 134 12.63 8.63 18.12
C ALA A 134 13.61 7.71 17.39
N GLU A 135 13.10 6.71 16.68
CA GLU A 135 13.92 5.73 15.93
C GLU A 135 14.41 6.30 14.58
N ARG A 136 13.71 7.30 14.01
CA ARG A 136 14.05 7.84 12.67
C ARG A 136 13.93 9.36 12.58
N MET A 137 14.53 10.10 13.51
CA MET A 137 14.35 11.55 13.65
C MET A 137 14.65 12.38 12.39
N LEU A 138 15.56 11.91 11.52
CA LEU A 138 16.03 12.63 10.32
C LEU A 138 15.14 12.45 9.08
N TRP A 139 14.07 11.66 9.15
CA TRP A 139 13.21 11.40 7.98
C TRP A 139 12.29 12.58 7.67
N ASN A 140 12.47 13.21 6.50
CA ASN A 140 11.67 14.39 6.12
C ASN A 140 10.16 14.13 5.98
N GLY A 141 9.74 12.87 5.87
CA GLY A 141 8.33 12.48 5.79
C GLY A 141 7.50 12.91 7.02
N TRP A 142 8.15 13.09 8.18
CA TRP A 142 7.47 13.50 9.40
C TRP A 142 6.60 14.75 9.23
N PHE A 143 7.05 15.71 8.42
CA PHE A 143 6.38 17.00 8.28
C PHE A 143 5.23 16.99 7.26
N GLN A 144 4.99 15.87 6.57
CA GLN A 144 4.07 15.77 5.45
C GLN A 144 2.61 15.50 5.88
N LEU A 145 2.18 16.08 7.00
CA LEU A 145 0.78 16.09 7.44
C LEU A 145 0.06 17.38 7.01
N SER A 146 -1.09 17.20 6.37
CA SER A 146 -1.99 18.22 5.84
C SER A 146 -3.14 18.53 6.80
N GLY A 147 -3.67 19.75 6.73
CA GLY A 147 -4.74 20.22 7.62
C GLY A 147 -4.25 21.11 8.76
N PRO A 148 -5.17 21.62 9.59
CA PRO A 148 -4.89 22.58 10.66
C PRO A 148 -3.84 22.09 11.65
N ARG A 149 -2.91 22.98 12.07
CA ARG A 149 -1.79 22.61 12.96
C ARG A 149 -2.26 22.02 14.28
N TRP A 150 -3.31 22.56 14.88
CA TRP A 150 -3.84 22.14 16.18
C TRP A 150 -4.55 20.78 16.16
N LEU A 151 -4.86 20.24 14.96
CA LEU A 151 -5.45 18.91 14.82
C LEU A 151 -4.40 17.82 14.60
N LYS A 152 -3.14 18.19 14.33
CA LYS A 152 -2.07 17.26 13.98
C LYS A 152 -1.29 16.85 15.23
N PRO A 153 -0.99 15.55 15.42
CA PRO A 153 -0.15 15.09 16.51
C PRO A 153 1.24 15.75 16.51
N PRO A 154 1.84 16.03 17.69
CA PRO A 154 3.23 16.47 17.80
C PRO A 154 4.19 15.38 17.27
N LEU A 155 5.41 15.77 16.89
CA LEU A 155 6.39 14.84 16.28
C LEU A 155 6.63 13.58 17.12
N ALA A 156 6.75 13.72 18.44
CA ALA A 156 6.99 12.61 19.36
C ALA A 156 5.86 11.55 19.39
N GLN A 157 4.68 11.88 18.86
CA GLN A 157 3.53 10.97 18.77
C GLN A 157 3.30 10.45 17.34
N ARG A 158 4.18 10.81 16.38
CA ARG A 158 4.06 10.34 15.00
C ARG A 158 4.76 9.00 14.83
N VAL A 159 4.17 8.19 13.98
CA VAL A 159 4.68 6.90 13.55
C VAL A 159 4.90 6.96 12.03
N CYS A 160 6.02 6.41 11.58
CA CYS A 160 6.36 6.21 10.18
C CYS A 160 6.07 4.78 9.76
N SER A 161 5.90 4.56 8.47
CA SER A 161 5.99 3.24 7.86
C SER A 161 6.50 3.32 6.42
N PHE A 162 6.65 2.16 5.78
CA PHE A 162 6.96 2.05 4.36
C PHE A 162 5.81 1.34 3.65
N PHE A 163 5.32 1.92 2.56
CA PHE A 163 4.02 1.55 1.95
C PHE A 163 3.98 0.59 0.76
N PRO A 164 5.07 -0.07 0.28
CA PRO A 164 4.96 -0.93 -0.90
C PRO A 164 4.04 -2.14 -0.67
N VAL A 165 4.02 -2.69 0.55
CA VAL A 165 3.14 -3.79 0.95
C VAL A 165 2.61 -3.50 2.35
N VAL A 166 1.31 -3.27 2.45
CA VAL A 166 0.66 -2.96 3.73
C VAL A 166 -0.67 -3.68 3.86
N ARG A 167 -1.03 -4.04 5.10
CA ARG A 167 -2.32 -4.63 5.46
C ARG A 167 -3.03 -3.72 6.46
N PHE A 168 -4.30 -3.48 6.22
CA PHE A 168 -5.20 -2.74 7.11
C PHE A 168 -6.27 -3.70 7.63
N SER A 169 -6.61 -3.65 8.92
CA SER A 169 -7.86 -4.23 9.39
C SER A 169 -9.04 -3.40 8.92
N ARG A 170 -10.21 -4.01 8.84
CA ARG A 170 -11.47 -3.30 8.62
C ARG A 170 -11.67 -2.16 9.64
N GLN A 171 -11.29 -2.37 10.90
CA GLN A 171 -11.37 -1.36 11.96
C GLN A 171 -10.51 -0.12 11.64
N LEU A 172 -9.31 -0.30 11.07
CA LEU A 172 -8.48 0.82 10.64
C LEU A 172 -9.10 1.57 9.44
N ILE A 173 -9.72 0.85 8.51
CA ILE A 173 -10.44 1.47 7.38
C ILE A 173 -11.63 2.31 7.88
N GLU A 174 -12.41 1.80 8.84
CA GLU A 174 -13.50 2.54 9.49
C GLU A 174 -12.96 3.76 10.23
N THR A 175 -11.84 3.62 10.94
CA THR A 175 -11.16 4.73 11.63
C THR A 175 -10.71 5.82 10.66
N LEU A 176 -10.20 5.45 9.48
CA LEU A 176 -9.86 6.41 8.41
C LEU A 176 -11.11 7.14 7.92
N ARG A 177 -12.23 6.46 7.77
CA ARG A 177 -13.52 7.05 7.36
C ARG A 177 -14.00 8.08 8.38
N GLU A 178 -14.03 7.71 9.66
CA GLU A 178 -14.48 8.57 10.76
C GLU A 178 -13.62 9.82 10.96
N ASN A 179 -12.31 9.73 10.66
CA ASN A 179 -11.38 10.85 10.80
C ASN A 179 -11.10 11.58 9.47
N CYS A 180 -11.81 11.21 8.39
CA CYS A 180 -11.68 11.85 7.10
C CYS A 180 -11.97 13.35 7.20
N GLY A 181 -11.13 14.17 6.57
CA GLY A 181 -11.26 15.63 6.59
C GLY A 181 -10.81 16.34 7.89
N ARG A 182 -10.46 15.62 8.96
CA ARG A 182 -9.87 16.21 10.19
C ARG A 182 -8.43 16.64 9.95
N TYR A 183 -7.62 15.72 9.43
CA TYR A 183 -6.29 15.95 8.87
C TYR A 183 -5.99 14.82 7.86
N SER A 184 -4.95 14.98 7.06
CA SER A 184 -4.50 14.01 6.06
C SER A 184 -2.97 14.09 5.97
N GLY A 185 -2.33 13.41 5.04
CA GLY A 185 -0.89 13.53 4.83
C GLY A 185 -0.32 12.36 4.07
N PHE A 186 0.99 12.44 3.82
CA PHE A 186 1.73 11.32 3.25
C PHE A 186 1.40 10.03 4.01
N CYS A 187 0.93 9.01 3.30
CA CYS A 187 0.42 7.75 3.82
C CYS A 187 1.36 7.11 4.84
N GLU A 188 2.66 7.13 4.55
CA GLU A 188 3.75 6.64 5.40
C GLU A 188 3.88 7.33 6.75
N VAL A 189 3.25 8.48 6.97
CA VAL A 189 3.16 9.10 8.30
C VAL A 189 1.72 9.21 8.78
N PHE A 190 0.78 9.54 7.88
CA PHE A 190 -0.60 9.82 8.24
C PHE A 190 -1.33 8.61 8.80
N VAL A 191 -1.33 7.50 8.06
CA VAL A 191 -2.05 6.28 8.45
C VAL A 191 -1.48 5.67 9.73
N PRO A 192 -0.18 5.36 9.84
CA PRO A 192 0.34 4.75 11.06
C PRO A 192 0.22 5.68 12.27
N THR A 193 0.34 7.00 12.07
CA THR A 193 0.10 7.97 13.16
C THR A 193 -1.36 7.96 13.62
N LEU A 194 -2.32 7.93 12.69
CA LEU A 194 -3.74 7.84 13.05
C LEU A 194 -4.06 6.52 13.77
N ALA A 195 -3.52 5.40 13.29
CA ALA A 195 -3.69 4.10 13.93
C ALA A 195 -3.17 4.14 15.37
N PHE A 196 -1.97 4.66 15.58
CA PHE A 196 -1.36 4.80 16.90
C PHE A 196 -2.14 5.77 17.82
N GLU A 197 -2.58 6.94 17.32
CA GLU A 197 -3.40 7.90 18.07
C GLU A 197 -4.69 7.24 18.59
N LYS A 198 -5.26 6.30 17.83
CA LYS A 198 -6.51 5.61 18.15
C LYS A 198 -6.31 4.32 18.95
N GLY A 199 -5.07 4.00 19.34
CA GLY A 199 -4.75 2.80 20.11
C GLY A 199 -4.88 1.51 19.31
N LEU A 200 -4.84 1.58 17.97
CA LEU A 200 -4.85 0.41 17.10
C LEU A 200 -3.48 -0.27 17.06
N LYS A 201 -3.48 -1.59 16.90
CA LYS A 201 -2.25 -2.39 16.93
C LYS A 201 -1.50 -2.26 15.61
N CYS A 202 -0.28 -1.74 15.65
CA CYS A 202 0.60 -1.64 14.50
C CYS A 202 1.76 -2.65 14.63
N GLY A 203 2.21 -3.23 13.51
CA GLY A 203 3.31 -4.17 13.51
C GLY A 203 4.08 -4.22 12.19
N ASN A 204 5.25 -4.86 12.26
CA ASN A 204 6.08 -5.12 11.09
C ASN A 204 5.69 -6.44 10.43
N LEU A 205 5.75 -6.49 9.10
CA LEU A 205 5.76 -7.73 8.35
C LEU A 205 7.02 -8.55 8.75
N PRO A 206 6.89 -9.88 8.84
CA PRO A 206 7.99 -10.72 9.28
C PRO A 206 9.08 -10.83 8.20
N GLN A 207 10.35 -10.90 8.61
CA GLN A 207 11.49 -10.81 7.68
C GLN A 207 11.51 -11.97 6.67
N GLU A 208 11.02 -13.15 7.03
CA GLU A 208 10.92 -14.32 6.15
C GLU A 208 9.90 -14.15 5.01
N MET A 209 9.03 -13.14 5.07
CA MET A 209 8.13 -12.75 4.00
C MET A 209 8.81 -11.85 2.97
N LEU A 210 9.91 -11.21 3.36
CA LEU A 210 10.61 -10.20 2.58
C LEU A 210 11.87 -10.80 1.97
N GLY A 211 12.05 -10.59 0.68
CA GLY A 211 13.28 -10.88 -0.02
C GLY A 211 14.41 -9.96 0.41
N ASP A 212 15.61 -10.27 -0.05
CA ASP A 212 16.71 -9.32 0.02
C ASP A 212 16.28 -8.03 -0.72
N TYR A 213 16.70 -6.87 -0.22
CA TYR A 213 16.52 -5.58 -0.89
C TYR A 213 15.20 -4.83 -0.74
N PHE A 214 14.39 -5.06 0.31
CA PHE A 214 13.41 -4.06 0.74
C PHE A 214 14.13 -2.79 1.23
N THR A 215 14.53 -1.91 0.31
CA THR A 215 15.32 -0.71 0.62
C THR A 215 14.43 0.44 1.06
N TYR A 216 14.60 0.85 2.32
CA TYR A 216 13.83 1.89 3.00
C TYR A 216 14.25 3.34 2.68
N GLU A 217 15.27 3.53 1.83
CA GLU A 217 15.87 4.83 1.54
C GLU A 217 16.15 5.00 0.05
N GLU A 218 15.60 6.07 -0.53
CA GLU A 218 16.04 6.62 -1.82
C GLU A 218 17.48 7.16 -1.69
N THR A 219 18.47 6.28 -1.60
CA THR A 219 19.88 6.65 -1.78
C THR A 219 20.21 6.62 -3.28
N PRO A 220 21.23 7.35 -3.77
CA PRO A 220 21.73 7.15 -5.13
C PRO A 220 22.00 5.66 -5.45
N ARG A 221 22.47 4.90 -4.44
CA ARG A 221 22.60 3.43 -4.50
C ARG A 221 21.28 2.68 -4.64
N SER A 222 20.17 3.13 -4.05
CA SER A 222 18.87 2.46 -4.22
C SER A 222 18.27 2.71 -5.61
N ARG A 223 18.70 3.76 -6.32
CA ARG A 223 18.34 4.00 -7.73
C ARG A 223 19.21 3.18 -8.69
N GLU A 224 20.47 2.97 -8.34
CA GLU A 224 21.38 2.07 -9.08
C GLU A 224 21.07 0.58 -8.82
N ASN A 225 20.55 0.23 -7.64
CA ASN A 225 20.17 -1.13 -7.24
C ASN A 225 18.68 -1.42 -7.43
N ALA A 226 17.95 -0.58 -8.16
CA ALA A 226 16.56 -0.85 -8.40
C ALA A 226 16.50 -2.04 -9.38
N PHE A 227 16.19 -3.23 -8.85
CA PHE A 227 16.55 -4.49 -9.49
C PHE A 227 15.71 -4.69 -10.75
N VAL A 228 16.38 -4.80 -11.90
CA VAL A 228 15.90 -5.73 -12.91
C VAL A 228 16.09 -7.10 -12.26
N LEU A 229 15.01 -7.83 -11.99
CA LEU A 229 15.12 -9.24 -11.66
C LEU A 229 15.62 -9.95 -12.92
N GLU A 230 16.93 -9.97 -13.13
CA GLU A 230 17.57 -10.64 -14.27
C GLU A 230 17.29 -12.15 -14.24
N THR A 231 16.90 -12.70 -13.08
CA THR A 231 16.50 -14.09 -12.92
C THR A 231 15.32 -14.17 -11.95
N PRO A 232 14.21 -14.82 -12.33
CA PRO A 232 13.10 -15.09 -11.42
C PRO A 232 13.59 -15.87 -10.20
N ARG A 233 13.26 -15.40 -9.00
CA ARG A 233 13.58 -16.12 -7.76
C ARG A 233 12.45 -17.09 -7.46
N GLN A 234 12.71 -18.40 -7.53
CA GLN A 234 11.69 -19.41 -7.21
C GLN A 234 11.45 -19.54 -5.70
N ASP A 235 11.05 -18.45 -5.03
CA ASP A 235 10.66 -18.45 -3.63
C ASP A 235 9.39 -17.63 -3.35
N ASP A 236 8.74 -17.94 -2.22
CA ASP A 236 7.48 -17.30 -1.80
C ASP A 236 7.76 -16.03 -0.96
N ARG A 237 8.66 -15.18 -1.44
CA ARG A 237 9.03 -13.90 -0.81
C ARG A 237 8.63 -12.73 -1.70
N LEU A 238 8.44 -11.59 -1.06
CA LEU A 238 8.13 -10.32 -1.71
C LEU A 238 9.42 -9.56 -2.01
N TYR A 239 9.45 -8.81 -3.11
CA TYR A 239 10.61 -8.00 -3.52
C TYR A 239 10.16 -6.60 -3.94
N HIS A 240 10.91 -5.57 -3.56
CA HIS A 240 10.63 -4.18 -3.92
C HIS A 240 11.86 -3.27 -3.75
N PRO A 241 12.14 -2.32 -4.67
CA PRO A 241 11.43 -2.08 -5.92
C PRO A 241 11.99 -2.94 -7.06
N ILE A 242 11.12 -3.45 -7.93
CA ILE A 242 11.54 -4.04 -9.20
C ILE A 242 11.38 -2.99 -10.31
N LEU A 243 12.51 -2.59 -10.91
CA LEU A 243 12.49 -1.81 -12.15
C LEU A 243 12.52 -2.75 -13.33
N TYR A 244 11.72 -2.44 -14.34
CA TYR A 244 11.71 -3.20 -15.57
C TYR A 244 12.39 -2.39 -16.69
N PRO A 245 13.14 -3.03 -17.60
CA PRO A 245 14.02 -2.35 -18.58
C PRO A 245 13.35 -1.29 -19.47
N GLU A 246 12.03 -1.36 -19.67
CA GLU A 246 11.27 -0.36 -20.43
C GLU A 246 11.05 0.96 -19.67
N GLN A 247 11.37 1.01 -18.37
CA GLN A 247 11.42 2.25 -17.58
C GLN A 247 12.72 3.01 -17.84
N GLY A 248 13.08 3.15 -19.12
CA GLY A 248 14.18 3.99 -19.57
C GLY A 248 14.14 5.32 -18.84
N PHE A 249 15.28 5.66 -18.23
CA PHE A 249 15.56 6.91 -17.54
C PHE A 249 14.93 8.11 -18.27
N ILE A 250 13.76 8.57 -17.83
CA ILE A 250 13.39 9.95 -18.06
C ILE A 250 14.17 10.75 -17.02
N ASN A 251 15.37 11.18 -17.41
CA ASN A 251 16.03 12.32 -16.80
C ASN A 251 15.03 13.49 -16.82
N ARG A 252 14.32 13.72 -15.71
CA ARG A 252 13.73 15.04 -15.44
C ARG A 252 14.81 15.92 -14.83
N SER A 253 15.78 16.26 -15.67
CA SER A 253 16.56 17.47 -15.55
C SER A 253 15.79 18.58 -16.24
N SER A 254 14.91 19.26 -15.49
CA SER A 254 14.52 20.67 -15.61
C SER A 254 13.43 20.99 -14.58
#